data_AF-A0A7X1H757-F1
#
_entry.id   AF-A0A7X1H757-F1
#
_cell.length_a   1.000
_cell.length_b   1.000
_cell.length_c   1.000
_cell.angle_alpha   90.00
_cell.angle_beta   90.00
_cell.angle_gamma   90.00
#
_symmetry.space_group_name_H-M   'P 1'
#
loop_
_entity.id
_entity.type
_entity.pdbx_description
1 polymer ?
#
loop_
_entity_poly.entity_id
_entity_poly.type
_entity_poly.pdbx_seq_one_letter_code
_entity_poly.pdbx_strand_id
1 'polypeptide(L)'
;MEQFAPPNRKTDVSSEWLHALLEFALDGIITMDYKGRIIAFNPAAEKIFGYHSAQVIGHTVSEKLIPGSLKKVHESGLANFLATGNEEIIGRRVEVTAMRADQSVFAAELEVISVNPGSTPVFMAYLRDISGQKYSEKERLQYAINIKKTLMQTILAVSRIVEIRDPYTAGHQRRVAHLAAAIAKALKFSEERIDGVFLGALIHDIGKIAVPSEILARPGKLLDEDINYLKIHCRKGYEILEPVNFPWPVAEIALQHHEHIDGSGYPQGLRGDEILLESRIICVADVVESLTAHRPYRPAYSLEKSLAFIRKRAGKCYGRQIVAACSELFEKGYSIDAIDMDELTWMSSLS
;
A
#
# COMPACT_ATOMS: atom_id res chain seq x y z
N MET A 1 38.27 37.69 -40.25
CA MET A 1 38.68 36.69 -41.25
C MET A 1 39.76 35.84 -40.62
N GLU A 2 39.37 34.69 -40.07
CA GLU A 2 40.24 33.53 -39.92
C GLU A 2 39.30 32.34 -40.15
N GLN A 3 39.33 31.81 -41.37
CA GLN A 3 38.58 30.63 -41.74
C GLN A 3 39.22 29.45 -41.01
N PHE A 4 38.55 28.93 -39.99
CA PHE A 4 38.82 27.59 -39.50
C PHE A 4 38.43 26.61 -40.60
N ALA A 5 39.41 26.22 -41.42
CA ALA A 5 39.27 25.10 -42.34
C ALA A 5 39.37 23.80 -41.52
N PRO A 6 38.36 22.91 -41.55
CA PRO A 6 38.45 21.64 -40.83
C PRO A 6 39.58 20.79 -41.44
N PRO A 7 40.40 20.11 -40.61
CA PRO A 7 41.48 19.29 -41.12
C PRO A 7 40.91 18.11 -41.89
N ASN A 8 41.24 18.07 -43.18
CA ASN A 8 40.92 16.99 -44.09
C ASN A 8 41.82 15.78 -43.80
N ARG A 9 41.42 14.90 -42.87
CA ARG A 9 42.01 13.56 -42.69
C ARG A 9 40.92 12.52 -42.39
N LYS A 10 40.48 11.83 -43.44
CA LYS A 10 39.76 10.55 -43.33
C LYS A 10 40.74 9.44 -42.96
N THR A 11 41.10 9.31 -41.69
CA THR A 11 41.60 8.07 -41.07
C THR A 11 41.66 8.25 -39.55
N ASP A 12 41.16 7.24 -38.83
CA ASP A 12 41.25 6.98 -37.37
C ASP A 12 40.39 7.73 -36.34
N VAL A 13 39.83 8.91 -36.65
CA VAL A 13 39.02 9.66 -35.65
C VAL A 13 37.79 8.87 -35.16
N SER A 14 37.22 7.99 -35.98
CA SER A 14 36.07 7.18 -35.57
C SER A 14 36.43 6.06 -34.58
N SER A 15 37.65 5.54 -34.63
CA SER A 15 38.07 4.42 -33.78
C SER A 15 38.47 4.94 -32.39
N GLU A 16 39.29 5.99 -32.34
CA GLU A 16 39.73 6.62 -31.09
C GLU A 16 38.53 7.18 -30.30
N TRP A 17 37.56 7.77 -30.98
CA TRP A 17 36.38 8.34 -30.33
C TRP A 17 35.40 7.26 -29.83
N LEU A 18 35.24 6.15 -30.57
CA LEU A 18 34.45 5.00 -30.13
C LEU A 18 35.10 4.32 -28.91
N HIS A 19 36.43 4.20 -28.91
CA HIS A 19 37.18 3.68 -27.78
C HIS A 19 36.99 4.55 -26.53
N ALA A 20 37.10 5.88 -26.65
CA ALA A 20 36.86 6.79 -25.54
C ALA A 20 35.42 6.68 -24.99
N LEU A 21 34.41 6.57 -25.86
CA LEU A 21 33.02 6.37 -25.42
C LEU A 21 32.83 5.08 -24.61
N LEU A 22 33.46 3.98 -25.04
CA LEU A 22 33.38 2.70 -24.32
C LEU A 22 34.11 2.74 -22.98
N GLU A 23 35.25 3.44 -22.93
CA GLU A 23 36.12 3.50 -21.75
C GLU A 23 35.53 4.35 -20.61
N PHE A 24 34.87 5.46 -20.95
CA PHE A 24 34.26 6.38 -19.97
C PHE A 24 32.76 6.13 -19.73
N ALA A 25 32.17 5.11 -20.37
CA ALA A 25 30.80 4.73 -20.10
C ALA A 25 30.61 4.35 -18.62
N LEU A 26 29.51 4.82 -18.02
CA LEU A 26 29.16 4.51 -16.64
C LEU A 26 28.49 3.13 -16.51
N ASP A 27 27.85 2.68 -17.58
CA ASP A 27 27.20 1.38 -17.67
C ASP A 27 28.16 0.32 -18.25
N GLY A 28 27.96 -0.93 -17.86
CA GLY A 28 28.71 -2.05 -18.40
C GLY A 28 28.35 -2.28 -19.86
N ILE A 29 29.36 -2.28 -20.72
CA ILE A 29 29.21 -2.60 -22.14
C ILE A 29 29.94 -3.90 -22.42
N ILE A 30 29.18 -4.88 -22.87
CA ILE A 30 29.66 -6.23 -23.18
C ILE A 30 29.36 -6.48 -24.64
N THR A 31 30.38 -6.83 -25.41
CA THR A 31 30.20 -7.21 -26.82
C THR A 31 30.51 -8.69 -26.97
N MET A 32 29.64 -9.42 -27.65
CA MET A 32 29.83 -10.84 -27.97
C MET A 32 29.64 -11.14 -29.45
N ASP A 33 30.34 -12.17 -29.92
CA ASP A 33 30.15 -12.71 -31.27
C ASP A 33 28.86 -13.54 -31.39
N TYR A 34 28.56 -14.00 -32.60
CA TYR A 34 27.40 -14.85 -32.90
C TYR A 34 27.43 -16.23 -32.20
N LYS A 35 28.55 -16.65 -31.60
CA LYS A 35 28.66 -17.86 -30.78
C LYS A 35 28.50 -17.56 -29.29
N GLY A 36 28.20 -16.31 -28.93
CA GLY A 36 28.06 -15.86 -27.55
C GLY A 36 29.38 -15.67 -26.81
N ARG A 37 30.53 -15.63 -27.51
CA ARG A 37 31.85 -15.38 -26.90
C ARG A 37 32.07 -13.89 -26.73
N ILE A 38 32.55 -13.50 -25.55
CA ILE A 38 32.85 -12.10 -25.23
C ILE A 38 34.07 -11.67 -26.03
N ILE A 39 33.90 -10.61 -26.82
CA ILE A 39 34.97 -10.00 -27.64
C ILE A 39 35.37 -8.62 -27.13
N ALA A 40 34.50 -7.93 -26.38
CA ALA A 40 34.85 -6.69 -25.68
C ALA A 40 34.11 -6.60 -24.34
N PHE A 41 34.79 -5.99 -23.36
CA PHE A 41 34.31 -5.87 -22.00
C PHE A 41 34.88 -4.57 -21.42
N ASN A 42 34.05 -3.54 -21.25
CA ASN A 42 34.54 -2.22 -20.88
C ASN A 42 34.88 -2.12 -19.37
N PRO A 43 35.60 -1.07 -18.93
CA PRO A 43 35.99 -0.90 -17.53
C PRO A 43 34.81 -0.84 -16.54
N ALA A 44 33.65 -0.33 -16.95
CA ALA A 44 32.46 -0.36 -16.11
C ALA A 44 31.93 -1.78 -15.91
N ALA A 45 31.92 -2.62 -16.95
CA ALA A 45 31.58 -4.03 -16.85
C ALA A 45 32.59 -4.78 -15.97
N GLU A 46 33.89 -4.44 -16.03
CA GLU A 46 34.91 -4.98 -15.12
C GLU A 46 34.56 -4.71 -13.65
N LYS A 47 34.21 -3.47 -13.32
CA LYS A 47 33.81 -3.08 -11.96
C LYS A 47 32.52 -3.75 -11.52
N ILE A 48 31.50 -3.81 -12.38
CA ILE A 48 30.21 -4.43 -12.06
C ILE A 48 30.40 -5.94 -11.83
N PHE A 49 31.05 -6.65 -12.74
CA PHE A 49 31.13 -8.10 -12.64
C PHE A 49 32.28 -8.61 -11.78
N GLY A 50 33.25 -7.76 -11.42
CA GLY A 50 34.44 -8.15 -10.67
C GLY A 50 35.43 -8.99 -11.49
N TYR A 51 35.37 -8.89 -12.81
CA TYR A 51 36.31 -9.52 -13.73
C TYR A 51 37.23 -8.47 -14.36
N HIS A 52 38.48 -8.84 -14.63
CA HIS A 52 39.27 -8.13 -15.63
C HIS A 52 38.91 -8.66 -17.02
N SER A 53 38.86 -7.79 -18.03
CA SER A 53 38.52 -8.12 -19.43
C SER A 53 39.30 -9.32 -19.96
N ALA A 54 40.61 -9.36 -19.73
CA ALA A 54 41.49 -10.49 -20.06
C ALA A 54 41.04 -11.87 -19.51
N GLN A 55 40.25 -11.92 -18.44
CA GLN A 55 39.74 -13.16 -17.85
C GLN A 55 38.45 -13.66 -18.51
N VAL A 56 37.71 -12.78 -19.18
CA VAL A 56 36.40 -13.07 -19.77
C VAL A 56 36.40 -13.08 -21.29
N ILE A 57 37.30 -12.33 -21.93
CA ILE A 57 37.46 -12.34 -23.39
C ILE A 57 37.72 -13.78 -23.87
N GLY A 58 37.02 -14.17 -24.93
CA GLY A 58 37.08 -15.52 -25.53
C GLY A 58 36.20 -16.57 -24.86
N HIS A 59 35.72 -16.34 -23.64
CA HIS A 59 34.75 -17.18 -22.95
C HIS A 59 33.31 -16.78 -23.31
N THR A 60 32.33 -17.63 -23.02
CA THR A 60 30.93 -17.31 -23.32
C THR A 60 30.28 -16.48 -22.23
N VAL A 61 29.35 -15.60 -22.63
CA VAL A 61 28.49 -14.85 -21.69
C VAL A 61 27.73 -15.79 -20.77
N SER A 62 27.20 -16.91 -21.30
CA SER A 62 26.48 -17.91 -20.51
C SER A 62 27.36 -18.59 -19.45
N GLU A 63 28.67 -18.75 -19.71
CA GLU A 63 29.59 -19.35 -18.75
C GLU A 63 29.87 -18.38 -17.59
N LYS A 64 30.23 -17.14 -17.91
CA LYS A 64 30.83 -16.18 -16.96
C LYS A 64 29.83 -15.28 -16.26
N LEU A 65 28.79 -14.81 -16.96
CA LEU A 65 27.97 -13.67 -16.51
C LEU A 65 26.53 -14.07 -16.17
N ILE A 66 26.12 -15.30 -16.51
CA ILE A 66 24.74 -15.78 -16.33
C ILE A 66 24.70 -16.88 -15.27
N PRO A 67 23.78 -16.79 -14.28
CA PRO A 67 23.59 -17.84 -13.28
C PRO A 67 23.27 -19.19 -13.91
N GLY A 68 23.73 -20.28 -13.29
CA GLY A 68 23.54 -21.66 -13.77
C GLY A 68 22.09 -22.02 -14.14
N SER A 69 21.11 -21.52 -13.37
CA SER A 69 19.68 -21.74 -13.60
C SER A 69 19.16 -21.12 -14.89
N LEU A 70 19.80 -20.05 -15.38
CA LEU A 70 19.34 -19.27 -16.53
C LEU A 70 20.15 -19.52 -17.81
N LYS A 71 21.24 -20.29 -17.74
CA LYS A 71 22.11 -20.56 -18.91
C LYS A 71 21.37 -21.13 -20.11
N LYS A 72 20.53 -22.15 -19.88
CA LYS A 72 19.74 -22.81 -20.94
C LYS A 72 18.72 -21.86 -21.59
N VAL A 73 18.13 -20.95 -20.80
CA VAL A 73 17.17 -19.96 -21.30
C VAL A 73 17.87 -19.00 -22.24
N HIS A 74 19.02 -18.47 -21.82
CA HIS A 74 19.84 -17.59 -22.66
C HIS A 74 20.35 -18.28 -23.94
N GLU A 75 20.90 -19.49 -23.83
CA GLU A 75 21.42 -20.25 -24.97
C GLU A 75 20.34 -20.58 -25.99
N SER A 76 19.15 -20.96 -25.52
CA SER A 76 17.99 -21.21 -26.37
C SER A 76 17.50 -19.92 -27.05
N GLY A 77 17.49 -18.80 -26.32
CA GLY A 77 17.11 -17.49 -26.86
C GLY A 77 18.06 -17.02 -27.97
N LEU A 78 19.38 -17.15 -27.76
CA LEU A 78 20.38 -16.82 -28.78
C LEU A 78 20.24 -17.71 -30.02
N ALA A 79 20.08 -19.02 -29.84
CA ALA A 79 19.87 -19.96 -30.94
C ALA A 79 18.60 -19.64 -31.74
N ASN A 80 17.51 -19.30 -31.04
CA ASN A 80 16.25 -18.91 -31.68
C ASN A 80 16.40 -17.64 -32.50
N PHE A 81 17.06 -16.60 -31.97
CA PHE A 81 17.32 -15.36 -32.72
C PHE A 81 18.15 -15.63 -33.98
N LEU A 82 19.23 -16.42 -33.88
CA LEU A 82 20.08 -16.74 -35.04
C LEU A 82 19.32 -17.54 -36.11
N ALA A 83 18.36 -18.37 -35.73
CA ALA A 83 17.58 -19.19 -36.65
C ALA A 83 16.39 -18.45 -37.28
N THR A 84 15.75 -17.54 -36.54
CA THR A 84 14.44 -16.96 -36.92
C THR A 84 14.48 -15.45 -37.13
N GLY A 85 15.52 -14.76 -36.65
CA GLY A 85 15.58 -13.29 -36.58
C GLY A 85 14.63 -12.68 -35.56
N ASN A 86 13.99 -13.49 -34.69
CA ASN A 86 12.97 -12.99 -33.75
C ASN A 86 13.59 -12.27 -32.54
N GLU A 87 13.29 -10.98 -32.40
CA GLU A 87 13.86 -10.04 -31.43
C GLU A 87 13.05 -9.99 -30.12
N GLU A 88 13.01 -11.08 -29.34
CA GLU A 88 12.31 -11.06 -28.05
C GLU A 88 12.97 -10.12 -27.02
N ILE A 89 14.30 -10.00 -27.07
CA ILE A 89 15.12 -9.21 -26.15
C ILE A 89 15.85 -8.06 -26.85
N ILE A 90 16.10 -8.18 -28.16
CA ILE A 90 16.89 -7.20 -28.92
C ILE A 90 16.06 -5.95 -29.17
N GLY A 91 16.67 -4.78 -28.96
CA GLY A 91 16.00 -3.48 -29.07
C GLY A 91 14.97 -3.20 -27.96
N ARG A 92 14.97 -3.99 -26.89
CA ARG A 92 14.12 -3.80 -25.71
C ARG A 92 14.95 -3.75 -24.45
N ARG A 93 14.52 -2.92 -23.51
CA ARG A 93 15.06 -2.85 -22.16
C ARG A 93 14.38 -3.91 -21.30
N VAL A 94 15.16 -4.85 -20.75
CA VAL A 94 14.66 -5.97 -19.95
C VAL A 94 15.40 -6.06 -18.61
N GLU A 95 14.71 -6.52 -17.56
CA GLU A 95 15.34 -6.87 -16.29
C GLU A 95 15.82 -8.33 -16.33
N VAL A 96 17.09 -8.55 -15.97
CA VAL A 96 17.74 -9.86 -15.97
C VAL A 96 18.49 -10.10 -14.66
N THR A 97 18.72 -11.37 -14.35
CA THR A 97 19.62 -11.75 -13.26
C THR A 97 20.99 -12.07 -13.83
N ALA A 98 22.01 -11.34 -13.37
CA ALA A 98 23.40 -11.52 -13.76
C ALA A 98 24.21 -12.08 -12.57
N MET A 99 25.41 -12.59 -12.86
CA MET A 99 26.30 -13.23 -11.89
C MET A 99 27.68 -12.61 -11.93
N ARG A 100 28.23 -12.24 -10.78
CA ARG A 100 29.59 -11.70 -10.62
C ARG A 100 30.63 -12.83 -10.52
N ALA A 101 31.91 -12.46 -10.56
CA ALA A 101 33.04 -13.37 -10.47
C ALA A 101 33.05 -14.21 -9.17
N ASP A 102 32.59 -13.63 -8.06
CA ASP A 102 32.43 -14.29 -6.76
C ASP A 102 31.19 -15.20 -6.66
N GLN A 103 30.49 -15.42 -7.78
CA GLN A 103 29.24 -16.18 -7.89
C GLN A 103 28.01 -15.52 -7.24
N SER A 104 28.14 -14.29 -6.71
CA SER A 104 26.98 -13.53 -6.25
C SER A 104 26.09 -13.16 -7.44
N VAL A 105 24.77 -13.24 -7.24
CA VAL A 105 23.78 -12.87 -8.25
C VAL A 105 23.22 -11.50 -7.96
N PHE A 106 22.91 -10.75 -9.01
CA PHE A 106 22.45 -9.37 -8.89
C PHE A 106 21.43 -9.03 -9.99
N ALA A 107 20.57 -8.05 -9.71
CA ALA A 107 19.58 -7.60 -10.68
C ALA A 107 20.23 -6.57 -11.60
N ALA A 108 20.11 -6.81 -12.90
CA ALA A 108 20.66 -5.95 -13.92
C ALA A 108 19.57 -5.58 -14.93
N GLU A 109 19.67 -4.38 -15.45
CA GLU A 109 18.87 -3.95 -16.58
C GLU A 109 19.73 -4.05 -17.83
N LEU A 110 19.20 -4.73 -18.84
CA LEU A 110 19.91 -5.12 -20.05
C LEU A 110 19.19 -4.60 -21.28
N GLU A 111 19.94 -4.02 -22.20
CA GLU A 111 19.51 -3.72 -23.55
C GLU A 111 20.54 -4.30 -24.52
N VAL A 112 20.07 -5.12 -25.47
CA VAL A 112 20.94 -5.75 -26.47
C VAL A 112 20.63 -5.19 -27.85
N ILE A 113 21.66 -4.75 -28.54
CA ILE A 113 21.59 -4.38 -29.95
C ILE A 113 22.43 -5.37 -30.77
N SER A 114 21.98 -5.63 -31.99
CA SER A 114 22.71 -6.46 -32.96
C SER A 114 23.24 -5.57 -34.09
N VAL A 115 24.50 -5.77 -34.46
CA VAL A 115 25.16 -5.06 -35.56
C VAL A 115 25.77 -6.10 -36.51
N ASN A 116 25.62 -5.91 -37.82
CA ASN A 116 26.14 -6.84 -38.84
C ASN A 116 27.34 -6.25 -39.61
N PRO A 117 28.57 -6.32 -39.06
CA PRO A 117 29.75 -5.98 -39.83
C PRO A 117 30.04 -7.10 -40.85
N GLY A 118 29.70 -6.86 -42.12
CA GLY A 118 30.10 -7.71 -43.24
C GLY A 118 29.23 -8.94 -43.50
N SER A 119 28.94 -9.79 -42.51
CA SER A 119 28.08 -10.99 -42.69
C SER A 119 27.69 -11.78 -41.43
N THR A 120 28.30 -11.53 -40.27
CA THR A 120 27.97 -12.22 -39.00
C THR A 120 27.53 -11.22 -37.94
N PRO A 121 26.44 -11.49 -37.19
CA PRO A 121 25.96 -10.58 -36.16
C PRO A 121 26.93 -10.50 -34.99
N VAL A 122 27.12 -9.29 -34.51
CA VAL A 122 27.80 -8.97 -33.26
C VAL A 122 26.76 -8.34 -32.35
N PHE A 123 26.70 -8.83 -31.12
CA PHE A 123 25.76 -8.32 -30.12
C PHE A 123 26.50 -7.41 -29.17
N MET A 124 25.96 -6.21 -28.98
CA MET A 124 26.42 -5.29 -27.95
C MET A 124 25.32 -5.15 -26.91
N ALA A 125 25.68 -5.47 -25.67
CA ALA A 125 24.82 -5.40 -24.50
C ALA A 125 25.23 -4.19 -23.65
N TYR A 126 24.27 -3.31 -23.39
CA TYR A 126 24.36 -2.30 -22.34
C TYR A 126 23.74 -2.86 -21.07
N LEU A 127 24.46 -2.77 -19.96
CA LEU A 127 24.07 -3.37 -18.69
C LEU A 127 24.25 -2.38 -17.55
N ARG A 128 23.17 -2.14 -16.80
CA ARG A 128 23.17 -1.34 -15.58
C ARG A 128 22.86 -2.20 -14.37
N ASP A 129 23.70 -2.11 -13.34
CA ASP A 129 23.43 -2.74 -12.05
C ASP A 129 22.33 -1.94 -11.32
N ILE A 130 21.18 -2.57 -11.10
CA ILE A 130 20.03 -1.96 -10.43
C ILE A 130 19.81 -2.51 -9.02
N SER A 131 20.77 -3.27 -8.49
CA SER A 131 20.65 -3.94 -7.18
C SER A 131 20.49 -2.95 -6.04
N GLY A 132 21.25 -1.85 -6.05
CA GLY A 132 21.13 -0.78 -5.06
C GLY A 132 19.75 -0.10 -5.11
N GLN A 133 19.25 0.18 -6.31
CA GLN A 133 17.92 0.78 -6.50
C GLN A 133 16.81 -0.14 -5.99
N LYS A 134 16.85 -1.44 -6.36
CA LYS A 134 15.88 -2.45 -5.89
C LYS A 134 15.92 -2.60 -4.37
N TYR A 135 17.11 -2.59 -3.78
CA TYR A 135 17.27 -2.67 -2.32
C TYR A 135 16.66 -1.45 -1.63
N SER A 136 17.00 -0.24 -2.07
CA SER A 136 16.43 1.00 -1.50
C SER A 136 14.91 1.10 -1.70
N GLU A 137 14.38 0.64 -2.83
CA GLU A 137 12.93 0.60 -3.06
C GLU A 137 12.25 -0.35 -2.07
N LYS A 138 12.81 -1.56 -1.88
CA LYS A 138 12.31 -2.54 -0.92
C LYS A 138 12.38 -2.00 0.52
N GLU A 139 13.49 -1.38 0.91
CA GLU A 139 13.63 -0.75 2.23
C GLU A 139 12.60 0.37 2.42
N ARG A 140 12.39 1.21 1.41
CA ARG A 140 11.40 2.30 1.48
C ARG A 140 9.98 1.77 1.64
N LEU A 141 9.62 0.71 0.92
CA LEU A 141 8.32 0.03 1.07
C LEU A 141 8.18 -0.57 2.47
N GLN A 142 9.20 -1.27 2.97
CA GLN A 142 9.17 -1.86 4.30
C GLN A 142 9.07 -0.78 5.39
N TYR A 143 9.78 0.33 5.23
CA TYR A 143 9.72 1.47 6.15
C TYR A 143 8.33 2.11 6.15
N ALA A 144 7.72 2.31 4.99
CA ALA A 144 6.35 2.81 4.88
C ALA A 144 5.32 1.88 5.54
N ILE A 145 5.44 0.56 5.34
CA ILE A 145 4.60 -0.45 6.01
C ILE A 145 4.77 -0.38 7.54
N ASN A 146 6.02 -0.29 8.02
CA ASN A 146 6.30 -0.21 9.44
C ASN A 146 5.73 1.07 10.08
N ILE A 147 5.87 2.23 9.40
CA ILE A 147 5.23 3.48 9.85
C ILE A 147 3.71 3.31 9.92
N LYS A 148 3.06 2.79 8.88
CA LYS A 148 1.60 2.56 8.87
C LYS A 148 1.19 1.69 10.06
N LYS A 149 1.91 0.58 10.29
CA LYS A 149 1.65 -0.34 11.40
C LYS A 149 1.81 0.34 12.77
N THR A 150 2.91 1.05 12.99
CA THR A 150 3.16 1.74 14.26
C THR A 150 2.13 2.82 14.53
N LEU A 151 1.76 3.63 13.52
CA LEU A 151 0.71 4.64 13.66
C LEU A 151 -0.63 3.99 14.07
N MET A 152 -1.03 2.91 13.40
CA MET A 152 -2.26 2.19 13.75
C MET A 152 -2.22 1.60 15.16
N GLN A 153 -1.08 1.06 15.59
CA GLN A 153 -0.89 0.56 16.96
C GLN A 153 -0.96 1.69 18.00
N THR A 154 -0.40 2.86 17.70
CA THR A 154 -0.51 4.05 18.56
C THR A 154 -1.96 4.52 18.68
N ILE A 155 -2.69 4.57 17.57
CA ILE A 155 -4.11 4.96 17.56
C ILE A 155 -4.95 3.96 18.35
N LEU A 156 -4.70 2.66 18.19
CA LEU A 156 -5.35 1.62 18.99
C LEU A 156 -5.05 1.77 20.49
N ALA A 157 -3.82 2.14 20.86
CA ALA A 157 -3.46 2.40 22.25
C ALA A 157 -4.24 3.62 22.80
N VAL A 158 -4.34 4.70 22.04
CA VAL A 158 -5.15 5.88 22.41
C VAL A 158 -6.63 5.52 22.55
N SER A 159 -7.18 4.76 21.61
CA SER A 159 -8.57 4.24 21.67
C SER A 159 -8.82 3.45 22.96
N ARG A 160 -7.89 2.55 23.32
CA ARG A 160 -7.97 1.77 24.57
C ARG A 160 -7.96 2.65 25.83
N ILE A 161 -7.22 3.76 25.84
CA ILE A 161 -7.20 4.69 26.97
C ILE A 161 -8.60 5.29 27.22
N VAL A 162 -9.33 5.59 26.15
CA VAL A 162 -10.72 6.07 26.24
C VAL A 162 -11.63 4.99 26.80
N GLU A 163 -11.52 3.75 26.29
CA GLU A 163 -12.30 2.61 26.79
C GLU A 163 -12.04 2.33 28.28
N ILE A 164 -10.81 2.49 28.78
CA ILE A 164 -10.50 2.30 30.20
C ILE A 164 -11.31 3.25 31.11
N ARG A 165 -11.65 4.45 30.63
CA ARG A 165 -12.46 5.42 31.38
C ARG A 165 -13.95 5.19 31.27
N ASP A 166 -14.39 4.38 30.31
CA ASP A 166 -15.78 3.95 30.12
C ASP A 166 -15.84 2.42 30.29
N PRO A 167 -16.03 1.94 31.54
CA PRO A 167 -15.90 0.52 31.91
C PRO A 167 -16.77 -0.45 31.11
N TYR A 168 -17.74 0.08 30.35
CA TYR A 168 -18.69 -0.70 29.58
C TYR A 168 -18.29 -0.87 28.12
N THR A 169 -17.22 -0.22 27.66
CA THR A 169 -16.84 -0.17 26.24
C THR A 169 -15.62 -1.00 25.88
N ALA A 170 -15.24 -2.00 26.67
CA ALA A 170 -14.07 -2.84 26.36
C ALA A 170 -14.18 -3.50 24.97
N GLY A 171 -13.24 -3.17 24.08
CA GLY A 171 -13.18 -3.63 22.69
C GLY A 171 -14.30 -3.12 21.78
N HIS A 172 -15.13 -2.19 22.26
CA HIS A 172 -16.26 -1.61 21.53
C HIS A 172 -15.77 -0.88 20.28
N GLN A 173 -14.78 0.01 20.43
CA GLN A 173 -14.28 0.82 19.33
C GLN A 173 -13.78 -0.05 18.18
N ARG A 174 -13.10 -1.14 18.52
CA ARG A 174 -12.61 -2.11 17.54
C ARG A 174 -13.77 -2.83 16.84
N ARG A 175 -14.74 -3.37 17.57
CA ARG A 175 -15.89 -4.08 16.97
C ARG A 175 -16.70 -3.15 16.06
N VAL A 176 -16.90 -1.90 16.45
CA VAL A 176 -17.53 -0.86 15.62
C VAL A 176 -16.70 -0.61 14.36
N ALA A 177 -15.38 -0.47 14.47
CA ALA A 177 -14.51 -0.24 13.32
C ALA A 177 -14.53 -1.37 12.29
N HIS A 178 -14.48 -2.62 12.74
CA HIS A 178 -14.59 -3.78 11.83
C HIS A 178 -15.96 -3.89 11.17
N LEU A 179 -17.05 -3.65 11.91
CA LEU A 179 -18.39 -3.66 11.33
C LEU A 179 -18.56 -2.52 10.33
N ALA A 180 -18.08 -1.31 10.66
CA ALA A 180 -18.12 -0.15 9.77
C ALA A 180 -17.32 -0.40 8.47
N ALA A 181 -16.11 -0.98 8.57
CA ALA A 181 -15.31 -1.35 7.41
C ALA A 181 -15.99 -2.43 6.54
N ALA A 182 -16.60 -3.45 7.16
CA ALA A 182 -17.34 -4.47 6.44
C ALA A 182 -18.55 -3.89 5.70
N ILE A 183 -19.28 -2.96 6.33
CA ILE A 183 -20.39 -2.24 5.71
C ILE A 183 -19.88 -1.40 4.53
N ALA A 184 -18.81 -0.64 4.70
CA ALA A 184 -18.20 0.16 3.64
C ALA A 184 -17.77 -0.70 2.44
N LYS A 185 -17.19 -1.88 2.69
CA LYS A 185 -16.82 -2.86 1.66
C LYS A 185 -18.05 -3.39 0.92
N ALA A 186 -19.13 -3.73 1.63
CA ALA A 186 -20.39 -4.14 1.01
C ALA A 186 -21.01 -3.03 0.13
N LEU A 187 -20.78 -1.77 0.50
CA LEU A 187 -21.16 -0.59 -0.28
C LEU A 187 -20.18 -0.23 -1.41
N LYS A 188 -19.16 -1.08 -1.66
CA LYS A 188 -18.15 -0.93 -2.74
C LYS A 188 -17.29 0.33 -2.63
N PHE A 189 -16.94 0.74 -1.42
CA PHE A 189 -15.94 1.78 -1.21
C PHE A 189 -14.55 1.31 -1.71
N SER A 190 -13.70 2.26 -2.10
CA SER A 190 -12.29 1.96 -2.38
C SER A 190 -11.57 1.56 -1.09
N GLU A 191 -10.50 0.76 -1.20
CA GLU A 191 -9.69 0.34 -0.04
C GLU A 191 -9.18 1.53 0.78
N GLU A 192 -8.75 2.60 0.11
CA GLU A 192 -8.35 3.85 0.77
C GLU A 192 -9.49 4.46 1.59
N ARG A 193 -10.73 4.45 1.09
CA ARG A 193 -11.86 5.02 1.82
C ARG A 193 -12.32 4.12 2.97
N ILE A 194 -12.15 2.79 2.83
CA ILE A 194 -12.40 1.83 3.90
C ILE A 194 -11.41 2.04 5.05
N ASP A 195 -10.12 2.29 4.76
CA ASP A 195 -9.12 2.66 5.78
C ASP A 195 -9.56 3.89 6.58
N GLY A 196 -10.11 4.92 5.92
CA GLY A 196 -10.65 6.11 6.57
C GLY A 196 -11.87 5.83 7.46
N VAL A 197 -12.80 4.97 7.01
CA VAL A 197 -13.96 4.55 7.82
C VAL A 197 -13.50 3.76 9.04
N PHE A 198 -12.57 2.81 8.87
CA PHE A 198 -12.04 2.02 9.97
C PHE A 198 -11.35 2.91 11.00
N LEU A 199 -10.48 3.81 10.55
CA LEU A 199 -9.75 4.72 11.42
C LEU A 199 -10.71 5.66 12.17
N GLY A 200 -11.65 6.28 11.45
CA GLY A 200 -12.64 7.17 12.06
C GLY A 200 -13.51 6.46 13.09
N ALA A 201 -13.89 5.21 12.83
CA ALA A 201 -14.63 4.37 13.76
C ALA A 201 -13.83 3.98 15.00
N LEU A 202 -12.51 3.78 14.89
CA LEU A 202 -11.67 3.36 16.02
C LEU A 202 -11.50 4.47 17.07
N ILE A 203 -11.66 5.73 16.67
CA ILE A 203 -11.46 6.91 17.51
C ILE A 203 -12.66 7.86 17.55
N HIS A 204 -13.83 7.44 17.08
CA HIS A 204 -15.04 8.29 17.02
C HIS A 204 -15.40 8.88 18.39
N ASP A 205 -15.13 8.11 19.45
CA ASP A 205 -15.42 8.43 20.84
C ASP A 205 -14.25 9.10 21.60
N ILE A 206 -13.15 9.49 20.95
CA ILE A 206 -11.96 10.05 21.63
C ILE A 206 -12.30 11.25 22.53
N GLY A 207 -13.33 12.01 22.19
CA GLY A 207 -13.82 13.13 22.98
C GLY A 207 -14.44 12.75 24.33
N LYS A 208 -14.76 11.47 24.59
CA LYS A 208 -15.21 11.00 25.91
C LYS A 208 -14.18 11.25 27.00
N ILE A 209 -12.91 11.51 26.65
CA ILE A 209 -11.88 11.98 27.58
C ILE A 209 -12.28 13.27 28.32
N ALA A 210 -13.11 14.12 27.70
CA ALA A 210 -13.61 15.35 28.30
C ALA A 210 -14.85 15.14 29.20
N VAL A 211 -15.41 13.92 29.24
CA VAL A 211 -16.59 13.58 30.03
C VAL A 211 -16.16 13.05 31.41
N PRO A 212 -16.73 13.56 32.52
CA PRO A 212 -16.51 13.02 33.86
C PRO A 212 -16.83 11.53 33.94
N SER A 213 -15.98 10.78 34.65
CA SER A 213 -16.13 9.33 34.78
C SER A 213 -17.42 8.96 35.53
N GLU A 214 -17.93 9.84 36.39
CA GLU A 214 -19.19 9.68 37.14
C GLU A 214 -20.43 9.70 36.22
N ILE A 215 -20.32 10.34 35.05
CA ILE A 215 -21.36 10.32 34.02
C ILE A 215 -21.22 9.04 33.18
N LEU A 216 -19.99 8.70 32.76
CA LEU A 216 -19.73 7.51 31.93
C LEU A 216 -20.05 6.19 32.66
N ALA A 217 -19.69 6.11 33.94
CA ALA A 217 -19.86 4.91 34.76
C ALA A 217 -21.20 4.86 35.53
N ARG A 218 -22.14 5.78 35.25
CA ARG A 218 -23.40 5.84 36.00
C ARG A 218 -24.26 4.61 35.71
N PRO A 219 -24.70 3.85 36.73
CA PRO A 219 -25.64 2.76 36.53
C PRO A 219 -27.05 3.30 36.26
N GLY A 220 -27.75 2.70 35.29
CA GLY A 220 -29.15 3.02 34.98
C GLY A 220 -29.30 4.05 33.86
N LYS A 221 -30.47 4.72 33.82
CA LYS A 221 -30.72 5.80 32.86
C LYS A 221 -29.99 7.06 33.31
N LEU A 222 -29.32 7.71 32.37
CA LEU A 222 -28.74 9.04 32.56
C LEU A 222 -29.85 10.09 32.74
N LEU A 223 -29.56 11.15 33.51
CA LEU A 223 -30.42 12.32 33.58
C LEU A 223 -30.26 13.14 32.30
N ASP A 224 -31.27 13.94 31.94
CA ASP A 224 -31.23 14.78 30.74
C ASP A 224 -30.01 15.72 30.73
N GLU A 225 -29.61 16.22 31.89
CA GLU A 225 -28.40 17.04 32.08
C GLU A 225 -27.12 16.27 31.76
N ASP A 226 -26.99 15.03 32.23
CA ASP A 226 -25.84 14.17 31.92
C ASP A 226 -25.79 13.79 30.44
N ILE A 227 -26.97 13.58 29.81
CA ILE A 227 -27.05 13.32 28.37
C ILE A 227 -26.53 14.53 27.59
N ASN A 228 -26.91 15.75 27.99
CA ASN A 228 -26.42 16.96 27.33
C ASN A 228 -24.91 17.12 27.51
N TYR A 229 -24.37 16.75 28.67
CA TYR A 229 -22.93 16.74 28.90
C TYR A 229 -22.23 15.63 28.09
N LEU A 230 -22.83 14.44 27.97
CA LEU A 230 -22.28 13.34 27.18
C LEU A 230 -22.17 13.72 25.70
N LYS A 231 -23.16 14.41 25.14
CA LYS A 231 -23.18 14.86 23.73
C LYS A 231 -21.99 15.76 23.35
N ILE A 232 -21.29 16.38 24.31
CA ILE A 232 -20.14 17.23 24.01
C ILE A 232 -18.96 16.43 23.42
N HIS A 233 -18.92 15.10 23.63
CA HIS A 233 -17.80 14.29 23.17
C HIS A 233 -17.60 14.36 21.65
N CYS A 234 -18.66 14.55 20.85
CA CYS A 234 -18.51 14.75 19.41
C CYS A 234 -17.66 16.00 19.10
N ARG A 235 -17.99 17.13 19.74
CA ARG A 235 -17.24 18.38 19.56
C ARG A 235 -15.82 18.29 20.13
N LYS A 236 -15.67 17.66 21.30
CA LYS A 236 -14.34 17.44 21.89
C LYS A 236 -13.50 16.47 21.06
N GLY A 237 -14.11 15.47 20.44
CA GLY A 237 -13.45 14.58 19.49
C GLY A 237 -12.94 15.34 18.27
N TYR A 238 -13.78 16.20 17.69
CA TYR A 238 -13.37 17.10 16.60
C TYR A 238 -12.18 17.98 17.01
N GLU A 239 -12.27 18.69 18.14
CA GLU A 239 -11.20 19.58 18.63
C GLU A 239 -9.86 18.85 18.86
N ILE A 240 -9.90 17.58 19.27
CA ILE A 240 -8.69 16.76 19.47
C ILE A 240 -8.09 16.32 18.13
N LEU A 241 -8.93 16.04 17.14
CA LEU A 241 -8.52 15.43 15.87
C LEU A 241 -8.23 16.45 14.76
N GLU A 242 -8.85 17.63 14.80
CA GLU A 242 -8.71 18.68 13.78
C GLU A 242 -7.26 19.12 13.51
N PRO A 243 -6.35 19.18 14.52
CA PRO A 243 -4.95 19.51 14.25
C PRO A 243 -4.16 18.42 13.52
N VAL A 244 -4.69 17.19 13.43
CA VAL A 244 -3.99 16.06 12.81
C VAL A 244 -4.32 15.97 11.33
N ASN A 245 -3.30 16.02 10.48
CA ASN A 245 -3.46 15.94 9.02
C ASN A 245 -3.68 14.50 8.55
N PHE A 246 -4.86 13.95 8.83
CA PHE A 246 -5.29 12.67 8.26
C PHE A 246 -5.62 12.84 6.77
N PRO A 247 -5.37 11.81 5.93
CA PRO A 247 -5.80 11.83 4.53
C PRO A 247 -7.33 11.71 4.37
N TRP A 248 -8.06 11.50 5.46
CA TRP A 248 -9.52 11.34 5.51
C TRP A 248 -10.14 12.35 6.50
N PRO A 249 -11.44 12.68 6.38
CA PRO A 249 -12.13 13.62 7.26
C PRO A 249 -12.46 13.01 8.64
N VAL A 250 -11.43 12.56 9.35
CA VAL A 250 -11.56 11.80 10.61
C VAL A 250 -12.14 12.67 11.74
N ALA A 251 -11.79 13.96 11.77
CA ALA A 251 -12.35 14.90 12.74
C ALA A 251 -13.85 15.10 12.52
N GLU A 252 -14.28 15.32 11.28
CA GLU A 252 -15.69 15.46 10.92
C GLU A 252 -16.46 14.16 11.17
N ILE A 253 -15.83 13.00 10.94
CA ILE A 253 -16.42 11.71 11.31
C ILE A 253 -16.75 11.65 12.80
N ALA A 254 -15.78 11.98 13.66
CA ALA A 254 -15.99 12.04 15.10
C ALA A 254 -17.05 13.09 15.48
N LEU A 255 -17.16 14.19 14.74
CA LEU A 255 -18.19 15.20 14.99
C LEU A 255 -19.60 14.71 14.65
N GLN A 256 -19.74 13.94 13.56
CA GLN A 256 -21.03 13.66 12.94
C GLN A 256 -21.57 12.24 13.19
N HIS A 257 -20.84 11.35 13.85
CA HIS A 257 -21.24 9.94 14.00
C HIS A 257 -22.56 9.72 14.79
N HIS A 258 -23.07 10.74 15.49
CA HIS A 258 -24.38 10.75 16.12
C HIS A 258 -25.43 11.60 15.40
N GLU A 259 -25.13 12.07 14.19
CA GLU A 259 -26.11 12.73 13.33
C GLU A 259 -27.09 11.72 12.73
N HIS A 260 -28.34 12.15 12.54
CA HIS A 260 -29.39 11.35 11.93
C HIS A 260 -29.87 12.01 10.66
N ILE A 261 -30.19 11.23 9.62
CA ILE A 261 -30.54 11.81 8.31
C ILE A 261 -31.79 12.71 8.31
N ASP A 262 -32.66 12.62 9.33
CA ASP A 262 -33.81 13.52 9.55
C ASP A 262 -33.47 14.80 10.35
N GLY A 263 -32.23 14.96 10.80
CA GLY A 263 -31.76 16.10 11.61
C GLY A 263 -32.13 16.00 13.09
N SER A 264 -32.60 14.83 13.56
CA SER A 264 -32.84 14.59 14.99
C SER A 264 -31.58 14.25 15.79
N GLY A 265 -30.44 14.13 15.10
CA GLY A 265 -29.14 13.83 15.69
C GLY A 265 -28.46 15.04 16.33
N TYR A 266 -27.20 14.86 16.72
CA TYR A 266 -26.38 15.89 17.35
C TYR A 266 -24.92 15.75 16.89
N PRO A 267 -24.08 16.79 17.03
CA PRO A 267 -24.29 18.07 17.73
C PRO A 267 -24.72 19.25 16.86
N GLN A 268 -24.90 19.07 15.56
CA GLN A 268 -25.21 20.10 14.57
C GLN A 268 -26.64 19.97 14.01
N GLY A 269 -27.24 18.78 14.07
CA GLY A 269 -28.59 18.54 13.54
C GLY A 269 -28.62 18.48 12.00
N LEU A 270 -27.54 17.95 11.41
CA LEU A 270 -27.36 17.83 9.96
C LEU A 270 -28.39 16.89 9.35
N ARG A 271 -28.73 17.10 8.07
CA ARG A 271 -29.75 16.30 7.37
C ARG A 271 -29.20 15.69 6.10
N GLY A 272 -29.67 14.48 5.79
CA GLY A 272 -29.39 13.80 4.53
C GLY A 272 -27.93 13.90 4.14
N ASP A 273 -27.66 14.59 3.03
CA ASP A 273 -26.34 14.71 2.39
C ASP A 273 -25.35 15.69 3.03
N GLU A 274 -25.77 16.40 4.07
CA GLU A 274 -24.87 17.19 4.92
C GLU A 274 -23.99 16.30 5.82
N ILE A 275 -24.42 15.05 6.08
CA ILE A 275 -23.69 14.09 6.92
C ILE A 275 -22.76 13.26 6.03
N LEU A 276 -21.47 13.19 6.37
CA LEU A 276 -20.52 12.31 5.71
C LEU A 276 -21.02 10.86 5.68
N LEU A 277 -20.84 10.19 4.55
CA LEU A 277 -21.35 8.83 4.38
C LEU A 277 -20.64 7.86 5.34
N GLU A 278 -19.37 8.11 5.61
CA GLU A 278 -18.52 7.46 6.60
C GLU A 278 -19.16 7.56 8.01
N SER A 279 -19.57 8.75 8.42
CA SER A 279 -20.25 8.98 9.71
C SER A 279 -21.58 8.23 9.78
N ARG A 280 -22.36 8.18 8.69
CA ARG A 280 -23.61 7.42 8.64
C ARG A 280 -23.37 5.91 8.76
N ILE A 281 -22.28 5.39 8.20
CA ILE A 281 -21.87 3.99 8.33
C ILE A 281 -21.52 3.70 9.79
N ILE A 282 -20.69 4.56 10.40
CA ILE A 282 -20.23 4.42 11.79
C ILE A 282 -21.41 4.51 12.75
N CYS A 283 -22.35 5.43 12.54
CA CYS A 283 -23.58 5.54 13.32
C CYS A 283 -24.36 4.21 13.37
N VAL A 284 -24.52 3.55 12.22
CA VAL A 284 -25.22 2.26 12.15
C VAL A 284 -24.40 1.15 12.83
N ALA A 285 -23.09 1.12 12.61
CA ALA A 285 -22.21 0.14 13.24
C ALA A 285 -22.18 0.26 14.76
N ASP A 286 -22.06 1.48 15.29
CA ASP A 286 -22.08 1.79 16.72
C ASP A 286 -23.41 1.36 17.36
N VAL A 287 -24.54 1.74 16.75
CA VAL A 287 -25.87 1.36 17.27
C VAL A 287 -26.03 -0.16 17.33
N VAL A 288 -25.63 -0.89 16.28
CA VAL A 288 -25.75 -2.35 16.26
C VAL A 288 -24.87 -2.99 17.32
N GLU A 289 -23.59 -2.63 17.38
CA GLU A 289 -22.65 -3.15 18.37
C GLU A 289 -23.18 -2.88 19.78
N SER A 290 -23.55 -1.62 20.05
CA SER A 290 -24.02 -1.19 21.36
C SER A 290 -25.30 -1.90 21.79
N LEU A 291 -26.20 -2.26 20.86
CA LEU A 291 -27.41 -3.04 21.14
C LEU A 291 -27.10 -4.51 21.44
N THR A 292 -26.12 -5.09 20.76
CA THR A 292 -25.69 -6.48 20.98
C THR A 292 -24.75 -6.66 22.17
N ALA A 293 -24.14 -5.59 22.68
CA ALA A 293 -23.28 -5.63 23.86
C ALA A 293 -24.09 -5.68 25.17
N HIS A 294 -23.60 -6.46 26.14
CA HIS A 294 -24.15 -6.49 27.49
C HIS A 294 -23.75 -5.21 28.25
N ARG A 295 -24.72 -4.48 28.81
CA ARG A 295 -24.48 -3.28 29.64
C ARG A 295 -25.08 -3.51 31.04
N PRO A 296 -24.55 -2.92 32.12
CA PRO A 296 -25.04 -3.18 33.48
C PRO A 296 -26.52 -2.86 33.70
N TYR A 297 -27.03 -1.87 32.96
CA TYR A 297 -28.41 -1.41 33.04
C TYR A 297 -29.30 -1.99 31.93
N ARG A 298 -28.76 -2.78 31.00
CA ARG A 298 -29.51 -3.34 29.88
C ARG A 298 -28.88 -4.64 29.38
N PRO A 299 -29.59 -5.78 29.43
CA PRO A 299 -29.11 -7.01 28.80
C PRO A 299 -28.96 -6.81 27.29
N ALA A 300 -27.98 -7.51 26.71
CA ALA A 300 -27.76 -7.53 25.28
C ALA A 300 -29.06 -7.90 24.53
N TYR A 301 -29.35 -7.18 23.45
CA TYR A 301 -30.42 -7.59 22.53
C TYR A 301 -29.90 -8.75 21.67
N SER A 302 -30.82 -9.63 21.25
CA SER A 302 -30.50 -10.58 20.19
C SER A 302 -30.16 -9.81 18.91
N LEU A 303 -29.28 -10.37 18.09
CA LEU A 303 -28.92 -9.80 16.79
C LEU A 303 -30.17 -9.47 15.96
N GLU A 304 -31.16 -10.37 15.94
CA GLU A 304 -32.43 -10.15 15.25
C GLU A 304 -33.17 -8.90 15.76
N LYS A 305 -33.23 -8.67 17.08
CA LYS A 305 -33.84 -7.47 17.67
C LYS A 305 -33.05 -6.21 17.32
N SER A 306 -31.73 -6.27 17.32
CA SER A 306 -30.85 -5.15 16.92
C SER A 306 -31.06 -4.78 15.45
N LEU A 307 -31.12 -5.76 14.56
CA LEU A 307 -31.39 -5.55 13.13
C LEU A 307 -32.80 -5.02 12.89
N ALA A 308 -33.81 -5.56 13.57
CA ALA A 308 -35.18 -5.06 13.50
C ALA A 308 -35.28 -3.58 13.95
N PHE A 309 -34.50 -3.20 14.97
CA PHE A 309 -34.44 -1.82 15.47
C PHE A 309 -33.93 -0.84 14.41
N ILE A 310 -32.79 -1.13 13.76
CA ILE A 310 -32.25 -0.25 12.71
C ILE A 310 -33.13 -0.25 11.46
N ARG A 311 -33.74 -1.39 11.09
CA ARG A 311 -34.68 -1.51 9.96
C ARG A 311 -35.91 -0.62 10.16
N LYS A 312 -36.50 -0.61 11.36
CA LYS A 312 -37.64 0.25 11.69
C LYS A 312 -37.34 1.75 11.56
N ARG A 313 -36.06 2.14 11.69
CA ARG A 313 -35.59 3.53 11.61
C ARG A 313 -34.89 3.87 10.28
N ALA A 314 -34.84 2.92 9.35
CA ALA A 314 -34.25 3.12 8.03
C ALA A 314 -35.04 4.16 7.22
N GLY A 315 -34.33 5.08 6.59
CA GLY A 315 -34.92 6.21 5.86
C GLY A 315 -35.43 7.35 6.75
N LYS A 316 -35.36 7.21 8.08
CA LYS A 316 -35.64 8.28 9.04
C LYS A 316 -34.37 8.71 9.78
N CYS A 317 -33.76 7.81 10.53
CA CYS A 317 -32.51 8.12 11.24
C CYS A 317 -31.28 7.60 10.48
N TYR A 318 -31.43 6.47 9.79
CA TYR A 318 -30.31 5.75 9.15
C TYR A 318 -30.51 5.63 7.65
N GLY A 319 -29.42 5.69 6.87
CA GLY A 319 -29.47 5.49 5.42
C GLY A 319 -29.98 4.09 5.05
N ARG A 320 -30.99 3.99 4.16
CA ARG A 320 -31.60 2.70 3.80
C ARG A 320 -30.60 1.71 3.22
N GLN A 321 -29.69 2.18 2.35
CA GLN A 321 -28.65 1.36 1.74
C GLN A 321 -27.65 0.83 2.77
N ILE A 322 -27.30 1.63 3.78
CA ILE A 322 -26.38 1.24 4.87
C ILE A 322 -27.03 0.17 5.74
N VAL A 323 -28.30 0.36 6.13
CA VAL A 323 -29.04 -0.63 6.93
C VAL A 323 -29.21 -1.96 6.18
N ALA A 324 -29.46 -1.90 4.87
CA ALA A 324 -29.53 -3.07 4.01
C ALA A 324 -28.19 -3.81 3.94
N ALA A 325 -27.09 -3.09 3.69
CA ALA A 325 -25.75 -3.68 3.67
C ALA A 325 -25.37 -4.33 5.02
N CYS A 326 -25.64 -3.64 6.13
CA CYS A 326 -25.42 -4.18 7.47
C CYS A 326 -26.23 -5.47 7.71
N SER A 327 -27.52 -5.45 7.36
CA SER A 327 -28.39 -6.63 7.45
C SER A 327 -27.87 -7.82 6.66
N GLU A 328 -27.48 -7.60 5.41
CA GLU A 328 -27.00 -8.64 4.50
C GLU A 328 -25.70 -9.29 4.99
N LEU A 329 -24.80 -8.52 5.62
CA LEU A 329 -23.57 -9.06 6.21
C LEU A 329 -23.88 -10.12 7.27
N PHE A 330 -24.79 -9.84 8.19
CA PHE A 330 -25.18 -10.79 9.23
C PHE A 330 -25.93 -12.00 8.68
N GLU A 331 -26.78 -11.81 7.66
CA GLU A 331 -27.45 -12.91 6.95
C GLU A 331 -26.45 -13.84 6.24
N LYS A 332 -25.32 -13.29 5.79
CA LYS A 332 -24.18 -14.04 5.21
C LYS A 332 -23.23 -14.65 6.25
N GLY A 333 -23.57 -14.57 7.54
CA GLY A 333 -22.80 -15.21 8.62
C GLY A 333 -21.69 -14.33 9.21
N TYR A 334 -21.71 -13.01 9.01
CA TYR A 334 -20.83 -12.11 9.76
C TYR A 334 -21.07 -12.24 11.27
N SER A 335 -19.99 -12.30 12.04
CA SER A 335 -20.04 -12.35 13.51
C SER A 335 -19.19 -11.24 14.10
N ILE A 336 -19.80 -10.44 14.98
CA ILE A 336 -19.13 -9.36 15.72
C ILE A 336 -18.08 -9.92 16.70
N ASP A 337 -18.34 -11.10 17.27
CA ASP A 337 -17.49 -11.69 18.33
C ASP A 337 -16.34 -12.54 17.78
N ALA A 338 -16.38 -12.91 16.49
CA ALA A 338 -15.36 -13.73 15.84
C ALA A 338 -14.12 -12.94 15.39
N ILE A 339 -14.07 -11.64 15.69
CA ILE A 339 -12.95 -10.78 15.33
C ILE A 339 -11.80 -11.07 16.30
N ASP A 340 -10.79 -11.78 15.81
CA ASP A 340 -9.61 -12.15 16.60
C ASP A 340 -8.93 -10.90 17.16
N MET A 341 -8.59 -10.97 18.45
CA MET A 341 -8.23 -9.81 19.27
C MET A 341 -6.77 -9.34 19.05
N ASP A 342 -5.96 -10.13 18.36
CA ASP A 342 -4.51 -9.90 18.24
C ASP A 342 -4.05 -9.37 16.89
N GLU A 343 -4.95 -9.23 15.93
CA GLU A 343 -4.50 -9.31 14.56
C GLU A 343 -4.90 -8.10 13.71
N LEU A 344 -3.90 -7.23 13.50
CA LEU A 344 -3.78 -6.30 12.37
C LEU A 344 -3.85 -7.02 11.00
N THR A 345 -4.13 -8.32 10.94
CA THR A 345 -4.21 -9.11 9.69
C THR A 345 -5.30 -8.62 8.75
N TRP A 346 -6.33 -7.93 9.25
CA TRP A 346 -7.32 -7.32 8.36
C TRP A 346 -6.71 -6.24 7.45
N MET A 347 -5.63 -5.57 7.87
CA MET A 347 -4.89 -4.62 7.01
C MET A 347 -3.91 -5.32 6.07
N SER A 348 -3.43 -6.52 6.41
CA SER A 348 -2.53 -7.30 5.56
C SER A 348 -3.26 -8.26 4.61
N SER A 349 -4.56 -8.50 4.80
CA SER A 349 -5.41 -9.28 3.88
C SER A 349 -5.99 -8.43 2.74
N LEU A 350 -5.56 -7.17 2.62
CA LEU A 350 -5.91 -6.21 1.57
C LEU A 350 -4.78 -5.97 0.55
N SER A 351 -3.74 -6.82 0.54
CA SER A 351 -2.76 -6.95 -0.54
C SER A 351 -3.03 -8.21 -1.34
#